data_AF-A0A2C9JG25-F1
#
_entry.id   AF-A0A2C9JG25-F1
#
_cell.length_a   1.000
_cell.length_b   1.000
_cell.length_c   1.000
_cell.angle_alpha   90.00
_cell.angle_beta   90.00
_cell.angle_gamma   90.00
#
_symmetry.space_group_name_H-M   'P 1'
#
loop_
_entity.id
_entity.type
_entity.pdbx_description
1 polymer ?
#
loop_
_entity_poly.entity_id
_entity_poly.type
_entity_poly.pdbx_seq_one_letter_code
_entity_poly.pdbx_strand_id
1 'polypeptide(L)'
;MTNTMNGSNGVTKSELQWKVGLINSAGKYLTAESFGFKINVSGTSLKKKQTFILEQDSQEEVVYIKSHTGRYLSADKYGNVSCEAEEKDQTEKFVVEYDKHGSGRWSFKNVAHGNYLSGNEDNFKCFAKTVTETELWVVQLSIHPQVNLRNVNRKRYAHLKDEELQVTEIIPWGKEALIILHFDNGKYALKTYDNRFLNRDGSLSAELTNDSRFTLEMRSGANSGLAFKDCTGTYLTAVGATATMKGRNKTVSKDELFTLEDSNPQVILTSLANNKKVSIRQGVDVTANQDEAEDTNKEIFQMELVVPQTEDAPAKWGFRTVDNTYWTVEPLGGIQSTARDRSNPNTQFIVEWLGDGTIAIKSNKGQYIQSRQTGQLVSVSDAVTNKEKFYVKIINRPLLLLKNEHGFVGLKSSAKAEVQCSKTNYEIIYLESSNDGHYFIKGSNNKYWRLSEDASVVADGDTPVPFLLEPKGQSVLSIKAPNGCYLKGEHNGLFRAVGQELDASMLWEY
;
A
#
# COMPACT_ATOMS: atom_id res chain seq x y z
N MET A 1 9.11 5.11 -14.57
CA MET A 1 9.46 5.22 -13.14
C MET A 1 9.59 3.81 -12.59
N THR A 2 10.79 3.38 -12.23
CA THR A 2 11.01 2.07 -11.60
C THR A 2 10.55 2.17 -10.14
N ASN A 3 9.36 1.66 -9.84
CA ASN A 3 8.90 1.44 -8.48
C ASN A 3 9.74 0.31 -7.86
N THR A 4 10.87 0.65 -7.24
CA THR A 4 11.51 -0.26 -6.29
C THR A 4 10.61 -0.37 -5.05
N MET A 5 10.22 -1.62 -4.75
CA MET A 5 9.19 -2.01 -3.79
C MET A 5 9.75 -2.23 -2.39
N ASN A 6 8.88 -2.18 -1.39
CA ASN A 6 9.14 -2.80 -0.09
C ASN A 6 8.49 -4.19 -0.08
N GLY A 7 9.25 -5.23 0.28
CA GLY A 7 8.68 -6.55 0.64
C GLY A 7 7.87 -7.27 -0.44
N SER A 8 8.45 -7.58 -1.60
CA SER A 8 7.78 -8.42 -2.61
C SER A 8 7.86 -9.91 -2.26
N ASN A 9 6.77 -10.63 -2.51
CA ASN A 9 6.74 -12.09 -2.38
C ASN A 9 7.61 -12.73 -3.49
N GLY A 10 8.63 -13.50 -3.07
CA GLY A 10 9.34 -14.44 -3.96
C GLY A 10 10.61 -13.95 -4.66
N VAL A 11 11.20 -12.81 -4.26
CA VAL A 11 12.50 -12.36 -4.81
C VAL A 11 13.57 -12.36 -3.70
N THR A 12 14.73 -12.93 -4.03
CA THR A 12 15.98 -13.03 -3.27
C THR A 12 16.25 -11.82 -2.36
N LYS A 13 16.44 -12.05 -1.05
CA LYS A 13 17.21 -11.29 -0.04
C LYS A 13 17.57 -9.82 -0.38
N SER A 14 16.65 -9.07 -0.98
CA SER A 14 16.86 -7.65 -1.23
C SER A 14 16.80 -7.00 0.12
N GLU A 15 17.89 -6.32 0.49
CA GLU A 15 18.00 -5.45 1.66
C GLU A 15 16.63 -4.83 1.97
N LEU A 16 16.12 -4.99 3.20
CA LEU A 16 14.86 -4.33 3.53
C LEU A 16 15.11 -2.83 3.45
N GLN A 17 14.41 -2.19 2.52
CA GLN A 17 14.50 -0.76 2.28
C GLN A 17 13.19 -0.13 2.74
N TRP A 18 13.29 1.03 3.38
CA TRP A 18 12.10 1.79 3.80
C TRP A 18 12.18 3.21 3.26
N LYS A 19 11.23 3.57 2.40
CA LYS A 19 11.02 4.96 2.00
C LYS A 19 10.46 5.74 3.19
N VAL A 20 11.10 6.84 3.56
CA VAL A 20 10.74 7.68 4.71
C VAL A 20 10.91 9.16 4.41
N GLY A 21 10.16 10.00 5.13
CA GLY A 21 10.50 11.39 5.40
C GLY A 21 11.09 11.53 6.80
N LEU A 22 12.09 12.40 6.93
CA LEU A 22 12.72 12.73 8.22
C LEU A 22 12.36 14.17 8.58
N ILE A 23 11.64 14.35 9.69
CA ILE A 23 11.13 15.66 10.12
C ILE A 23 11.86 16.09 11.39
N ASN A 24 12.44 17.30 11.40
CA ASN A 24 13.12 17.84 12.57
C ASN A 24 12.14 18.38 13.63
N SER A 25 12.68 18.89 14.74
CA SER A 25 11.90 19.50 15.82
C SER A 25 11.11 20.77 15.42
N ALA A 26 11.47 21.42 14.31
CA ALA A 26 10.73 22.55 13.75
C ALA A 26 9.63 22.13 12.74
N GLY A 27 9.36 20.83 12.60
CA GLY A 27 8.35 20.31 11.67
C GLY A 27 8.76 20.42 10.20
N LYS A 28 10.06 20.54 9.91
CA LYS A 28 10.61 20.62 8.55
C LYS A 28 11.23 19.30 8.12
N TYR A 29 11.00 18.94 6.86
CA TYR A 29 11.55 17.75 6.25
C TYR A 29 12.98 17.98 5.80
N LEU A 30 13.83 16.99 6.09
CA LEU A 30 15.09 16.79 5.37
C LEU A 30 14.81 16.76 3.87
N THR A 31 15.62 17.47 3.11
CA THR A 31 15.43 17.67 1.68
C THR A 31 16.76 17.50 0.97
N ALA A 32 16.82 16.56 0.02
CA ALA A 32 17.91 16.45 -0.93
C ALA A 32 17.54 17.23 -2.19
N GLU A 33 18.34 18.22 -2.57
CA GLU A 33 18.11 18.97 -3.81
C GLU A 33 18.44 18.13 -5.03
N SER A 34 17.73 18.39 -6.13
CA SER A 34 17.91 17.61 -7.38
C SER A 34 19.24 17.90 -8.07
N PHE A 35 19.90 19.01 -7.74
CA PHE A 35 21.16 19.45 -8.34
C PHE A 35 22.15 19.89 -7.27
N GLY A 36 23.44 19.69 -7.54
CA GLY A 36 24.53 20.12 -6.68
C GLY A 36 24.62 19.39 -5.34
N PHE A 37 23.90 18.27 -5.18
CA PHE A 37 23.95 17.36 -4.03
C PHE A 37 23.74 18.03 -2.66
N LYS A 38 23.10 19.20 -2.66
CA LYS A 38 22.84 19.98 -1.46
C LYS A 38 21.76 19.30 -0.62
N ILE A 39 21.92 19.39 0.69
CA ILE A 39 20.93 18.98 1.67
C ILE A 39 20.57 20.17 2.54
N ASN A 40 19.28 20.27 2.86
CA ASN A 40 18.76 21.22 3.83
C ASN A 40 17.58 20.59 4.59
N VAL A 41 17.07 21.30 5.58
CA VAL A 41 15.94 20.91 6.42
C VAL A 41 14.88 22.01 6.36
N SER A 42 14.36 22.25 5.17
CA SER A 42 13.39 23.33 4.91
C SER A 42 12.04 22.85 4.35
N GLY A 43 11.93 21.57 3.96
CA GLY A 43 10.74 21.02 3.31
C GLY A 43 9.50 21.10 4.21
N THR A 44 8.34 21.41 3.63
CA THR A 44 7.07 21.55 4.38
C THR A 44 6.10 20.39 4.15
N SER A 45 6.41 19.50 3.21
CA SER A 45 5.59 18.35 2.85
C SER A 45 6.45 17.22 2.32
N LEU A 46 6.01 15.98 2.52
CA LEU A 46 6.68 14.79 2.03
C LEU A 46 6.42 14.62 0.52
N LYS A 47 7.36 15.11 -0.30
CA LYS A 47 7.39 14.90 -1.75
C LYS A 47 8.68 14.18 -2.15
N LYS A 48 8.90 14.01 -3.45
CA LYS A 48 10.08 13.33 -4.02
C LYS A 48 11.42 13.74 -3.38
N LYS A 49 11.66 15.05 -3.21
CA LYS A 49 12.93 15.56 -2.63
C LYS A 49 13.08 15.29 -1.13
N GLN A 50 11.97 15.08 -0.43
CA GLN A 50 11.89 14.79 1.00
C GLN A 50 11.83 13.29 1.29
N THR A 51 11.70 12.46 0.26
CA THR A 51 11.72 11.01 0.38
C THR A 51 13.16 10.49 0.35
N PHE A 52 13.55 9.82 1.42
CA PHE A 52 14.80 9.08 1.55
C PHE A 52 14.50 7.59 1.69
N ILE A 53 15.47 6.74 1.41
CA ILE A 53 15.42 5.30 1.60
C ILE A 53 16.38 4.95 2.73
N LEU A 54 15.86 4.33 3.79
CA LEU A 54 16.67 3.68 4.80
C LEU A 54 16.98 2.26 4.31
N GLU A 55 18.17 2.07 3.76
CA GLU A 55 18.65 0.77 3.33
C GLU A 55 19.29 0.06 4.53
N GLN A 56 18.73 -1.07 4.94
CA GLN A 56 19.25 -1.84 6.07
C GLN A 56 20.43 -2.72 5.66
N ASP A 57 21.46 -2.74 6.49
CA ASP A 57 22.54 -3.70 6.32
C ASP A 57 22.05 -5.13 6.63
N SER A 58 22.53 -6.11 5.88
CA SER A 58 22.10 -7.51 6.03
C SER A 58 22.84 -8.25 7.15
N GLN A 59 23.95 -7.70 7.65
CA GLN A 59 24.80 -8.32 8.67
C GLN A 59 24.85 -7.47 9.95
N GLU A 60 24.96 -6.15 9.81
CA GLU A 60 25.12 -5.22 10.94
C GLU A 60 23.80 -4.53 11.33
N GLU A 61 23.66 -4.11 12.59
CA GLU A 61 22.52 -3.29 13.05
C GLU A 61 22.72 -1.80 12.68
N VAL A 62 22.89 -1.54 11.39
CA VAL A 62 23.10 -0.21 10.82
C VAL A 62 22.20 0.02 9.60
N VAL A 63 22.11 1.28 9.19
CA VAL A 63 21.42 1.70 7.98
C VAL A 63 22.24 2.70 7.19
N TYR A 64 21.92 2.78 5.90
CA TYR A 64 22.39 3.80 4.98
C TYR A 64 21.20 4.67 4.56
N ILE A 65 21.38 5.98 4.56
CA ILE A 65 20.32 6.94 4.22
C ILE A 65 20.54 7.40 2.79
N LYS A 66 19.68 6.96 1.86
CA LYS A 66 19.81 7.24 0.43
C LYS A 66 18.75 8.23 -0.05
N SER A 67 19.15 9.23 -0.81
CA SER A 67 18.24 10.23 -1.38
C SER A 67 17.52 9.72 -2.63
N HIS A 68 16.52 10.48 -3.08
CA HIS A 68 15.80 10.22 -4.33
C HIS A 68 16.67 10.26 -5.60
N THR A 69 17.88 10.83 -5.54
CA THR A 69 18.85 10.83 -6.65
C THR A 69 19.77 9.62 -6.62
N GLY A 70 19.56 8.70 -5.67
CA GLY A 70 20.35 7.47 -5.52
C GLY A 70 21.66 7.64 -4.77
N ARG A 71 21.90 8.79 -4.13
CA ARG A 71 23.12 9.11 -3.39
C ARG A 71 22.97 8.85 -1.89
N TYR A 72 24.03 8.40 -1.22
CA TYR A 72 24.03 8.16 0.22
C TYR A 72 24.47 9.39 1.00
N LEU A 73 23.87 9.55 2.18
CA LEU A 73 24.29 10.50 3.19
C LEU A 73 25.64 10.08 3.78
N SER A 74 26.57 11.01 3.91
CA SER A 74 27.86 10.79 4.56
C SER A 74 28.16 11.88 5.58
N ALA A 75 28.93 11.55 6.60
CA ALA A 75 29.42 12.52 7.59
C ALA A 75 30.94 12.41 7.72
N ASP A 76 31.63 13.56 7.70
CA ASP A 76 33.08 13.62 7.91
C ASP A 76 33.48 13.82 9.38
N LYS A 77 34.78 13.76 9.66
CA LYS A 77 35.34 13.92 11.02
C LYS A 77 35.09 15.30 11.66
N TYR A 78 34.70 16.30 10.87
CA TYR A 78 34.38 17.65 11.33
C TYR A 78 32.86 17.84 11.49
N GLY A 79 32.07 16.81 11.20
CA GLY A 79 30.61 16.82 11.27
C GLY A 79 29.94 17.52 10.09
N ASN A 80 30.65 17.75 8.99
CA ASN A 80 30.03 18.19 7.74
C ASN A 80 29.30 17.00 7.11
N VAL A 81 28.14 17.26 6.53
CA VAL A 81 27.29 16.25 5.92
C VAL A 81 27.13 16.52 4.43
N SER A 82 27.26 15.48 3.60
CA SER A 82 26.97 15.54 2.16
C SER A 82 26.07 14.38 1.72
N CYS A 83 25.52 14.45 0.50
CA CYS A 83 24.74 13.36 -0.11
C CYS A 83 25.20 13.13 -1.55
N GLU A 84 26.47 12.75 -1.67
CA GLU A 84 27.18 12.63 -2.95
C GLU A 84 27.63 11.20 -3.24
N ALA A 85 27.79 10.38 -2.20
CA ALA A 85 28.35 9.05 -2.29
C ALA A 85 27.46 8.12 -3.14
N GLU A 86 28.07 7.39 -4.08
CA GLU A 86 27.42 6.35 -4.88
C GLU A 86 27.48 4.97 -4.22
N GLU A 87 28.44 4.79 -3.31
CA GLU A 87 28.72 3.52 -2.64
C GLU A 87 28.60 3.68 -1.13
N LYS A 88 28.46 2.52 -0.45
CA LYS A 88 28.32 2.42 1.00
C LYS A 88 29.71 2.19 1.61
N ASP A 89 30.16 3.09 2.48
CA ASP A 89 31.39 2.92 3.25
C ASP A 89 31.16 3.36 4.72
N GLN A 90 32.23 3.43 5.51
CA GLN A 90 32.20 3.67 6.95
C GLN A 90 31.59 5.03 7.32
N THR A 91 31.73 6.05 6.46
CA THR A 91 31.17 7.39 6.67
C THR A 91 29.69 7.50 6.32
N GLU A 92 29.12 6.53 5.60
CA GLU A 92 27.70 6.46 5.23
C GLU A 92 26.89 5.55 6.16
N LYS A 93 27.56 4.86 7.10
CA LYS A 93 26.92 4.01 8.11
C LYS A 93 26.34 4.81 9.26
N PHE A 94 25.06 4.56 9.57
CA PHE A 94 24.37 5.13 10.72
C PHE A 94 23.73 4.06 11.61
N VAL A 95 23.90 4.21 12.93
CA VAL A 95 23.10 3.49 13.93
C VAL A 95 21.85 4.31 14.23
N VAL A 96 20.70 3.63 14.29
CA VAL A 96 19.44 4.24 14.71
C VAL A 96 19.27 4.03 16.21
N GLU A 97 19.12 5.13 16.95
CA GLU A 97 18.78 5.11 18.36
C GLU A 97 17.37 5.68 18.55
N TYR A 98 16.59 5.08 19.46
CA TYR A 98 15.18 5.45 19.69
C TYR A 98 15.04 6.30 20.93
N ASP A 99 14.19 7.33 20.87
CA ASP A 99 13.91 8.18 22.01
C ASP A 99 13.40 7.36 23.22
N LYS A 100 14.07 7.54 24.36
CA LYS A 100 13.79 6.80 25.59
C LYS A 100 12.51 7.28 26.28
N HIS A 101 12.03 8.48 25.94
CA HIS A 101 10.80 9.04 26.49
C HIS A 101 9.54 8.58 25.73
N GLY A 102 9.70 7.71 24.73
CA GLY A 102 8.57 7.13 24.00
C GLY A 102 7.87 8.14 23.09
N SER A 103 8.59 9.17 22.61
CA SER A 103 8.04 10.12 21.63
C SER A 103 7.86 9.49 20.25
N GLY A 104 8.52 8.36 19.96
CA GLY A 104 8.58 7.75 18.64
C GLY A 104 9.58 8.41 17.69
N ARG A 105 10.39 9.36 18.19
CA ARG A 105 11.45 10.01 17.42
C ARG A 105 12.73 9.18 17.45
N TRP A 106 13.52 9.30 16.40
CA TRP A 106 14.76 8.58 16.20
C TRP A 106 15.93 9.56 16.15
N SER A 107 17.11 9.12 16.54
CA SER A 107 18.36 9.81 16.28
C SER A 107 19.27 8.92 15.45
N PHE A 108 20.02 9.53 14.54
CA PHE A 108 20.92 8.82 13.64
C PHE A 108 22.36 9.16 14.01
N LYS A 109 23.12 8.15 14.42
CA LYS A 109 24.51 8.29 14.85
C LYS A 109 25.44 7.76 13.78
N ASN A 110 26.34 8.59 13.27
CA ASN A 110 27.36 8.13 12.34
C ASN A 110 28.33 7.15 13.02
N VAL A 111 28.60 6.01 12.39
CA VAL A 111 29.43 4.95 12.97
C VAL A 111 30.91 5.34 13.00
N ALA A 112 31.42 6.01 11.95
CA ALA A 112 32.84 6.40 11.86
C ALA A 112 33.25 7.40 12.96
N HIS A 113 32.36 8.32 13.32
CA HIS A 113 32.70 9.49 14.13
C HIS A 113 31.93 9.58 15.46
N GLY A 114 30.87 8.78 15.64
CA GLY A 114 30.12 8.70 16.88
C GLY A 114 29.25 9.92 17.20
N ASN A 115 29.02 10.79 16.21
CA ASN A 115 28.21 12.01 16.34
C ASN A 115 26.81 11.82 15.74
N TYR A 116 25.86 12.66 16.14
CA TYR A 116 24.46 12.57 15.73
C TYR A 116 24.08 13.60 14.66
N LEU A 117 23.20 13.20 13.74
CA LEU A 117 22.58 14.08 12.76
C LEU A 117 21.63 15.08 13.41
N SER A 118 21.81 16.36 13.10
CA SER A 118 20.86 17.41 13.41
C SER A 118 20.86 18.48 12.33
N GLY A 119 19.75 19.21 12.23
CA GLY A 119 19.76 20.39 11.38
C GLY A 119 18.47 21.17 11.34
N ASN A 120 18.62 22.41 10.89
CA ASN A 120 17.54 23.33 10.63
C ASN A 120 17.93 24.21 9.43
N GLU A 121 17.01 24.39 8.49
CA GLU A 121 17.28 25.14 7.26
C GLU A 121 18.55 24.60 6.56
N ASP A 122 19.50 25.46 6.20
CA ASP A 122 20.72 25.05 5.51
C ASP A 122 21.82 24.51 6.45
N ASN A 123 21.61 24.56 7.76
CA ASN A 123 22.59 24.09 8.75
C ASN A 123 22.32 22.63 9.13
N PHE A 124 22.60 21.71 8.22
CA PHE A 124 22.54 20.27 8.46
C PHE A 124 23.93 19.69 8.75
N LYS A 125 24.09 19.06 9.92
CA LYS A 125 25.39 18.63 10.45
C LYS A 125 25.31 17.29 11.18
N CYS A 126 26.46 16.68 11.40
CA CYS A 126 26.65 15.45 12.17
C CYS A 126 27.75 15.64 13.23
N PHE A 127 27.53 16.54 14.20
CA PHE A 127 28.59 16.98 15.12
C PHE A 127 28.25 16.79 16.61
N ALA A 128 26.97 16.67 16.96
CA ALA A 128 26.56 16.54 18.35
C ALA A 128 27.06 15.21 18.95
N LYS A 129 27.58 15.25 20.18
CA LYS A 129 28.02 14.05 20.92
C LYS A 129 26.94 13.43 21.78
N THR A 130 25.85 14.15 22.02
CA THR A 130 24.70 13.76 22.84
C THR A 130 23.42 14.14 22.12
N VAL A 131 22.38 13.34 22.29
CA VAL A 131 21.06 13.60 21.70
C VAL A 131 20.31 14.64 22.54
N THR A 132 19.89 15.72 21.89
CA THR A 132 18.91 16.69 22.41
C THR A 132 17.73 16.79 21.44
N GLU A 133 16.82 17.75 21.66
CA GLU A 133 15.67 17.99 20.79
C GLU A 133 16.04 18.22 19.32
N THR A 134 17.23 18.76 19.02
CA THR A 134 17.68 19.02 17.64
C THR A 134 18.16 17.78 16.89
N GLU A 135 18.53 16.71 17.60
CA GLU A 135 19.01 15.44 17.05
C GLU A 135 17.89 14.40 16.92
N LEU A 136 16.67 14.73 17.38
CA LEU A 136 15.50 13.85 17.33
C LEU A 136 14.64 14.15 16.10
N TRP A 137 14.43 13.11 15.30
CA TRP A 137 13.69 13.15 14.04
C TRP A 137 12.41 12.34 14.15
N VAL A 138 11.29 12.91 13.71
CA VAL A 138 10.09 12.12 13.43
C VAL A 138 10.30 11.41 12.10
N VAL A 139 10.15 10.09 12.10
CA VAL A 139 10.27 9.26 10.90
C VAL A 139 8.88 8.90 10.40
N GLN A 140 8.53 9.42 9.23
CA GLN A 140 7.27 9.15 8.57
C GLN A 140 7.50 8.22 7.39
N LEU A 141 6.96 7.00 7.43
CA LEU A 141 6.97 6.07 6.31
C LEU A 141 6.31 6.71 5.08
N SER A 142 7.01 6.66 3.95
CA SER A 142 6.56 7.12 2.64
C SER A 142 6.06 5.94 1.80
N ILE A 143 5.17 5.15 2.39
CA ILE A 143 4.44 4.05 1.72
C ILE A 143 2.95 4.36 1.72
N HIS A 144 2.19 3.67 0.86
CA HIS A 144 0.74 3.69 1.01
C HIS A 144 0.34 3.11 2.38
N PRO A 145 -0.61 3.71 3.13
CA PRO A 145 -0.95 3.22 4.46
C PRO A 145 -1.67 1.86 4.47
N GLN A 146 -2.24 1.42 3.35
CA GLN A 146 -2.97 0.15 3.23
C GLN A 146 -2.01 -0.99 2.85
N VAL A 147 -1.73 -1.86 3.82
CA VAL A 147 -0.69 -2.89 3.73
C VAL A 147 -1.19 -4.24 4.22
N ASN A 148 -0.42 -5.28 3.90
CA ASN A 148 -0.47 -6.55 4.61
C ASN A 148 0.72 -6.63 5.57
N LEU A 149 0.46 -7.09 6.80
CA LEU A 149 1.44 -7.13 7.88
C LEU A 149 1.83 -8.58 8.15
N ARG A 150 3.10 -8.93 7.93
CA ARG A 150 3.61 -10.30 8.10
C ARG A 150 4.56 -10.39 9.27
N ASN A 151 4.35 -11.35 10.17
CA ASN A 151 5.30 -11.61 11.24
C ASN A 151 6.50 -12.43 10.73
N VAL A 152 7.70 -12.01 11.11
CA VAL A 152 8.97 -12.58 10.63
C VAL A 152 9.18 -14.01 11.13
N ASN A 153 8.95 -14.29 12.42
CA ASN A 153 9.16 -15.63 12.96
C ASN A 153 8.09 -16.63 12.49
N ARG A 154 6.81 -16.26 12.63
CA ARG A 154 5.68 -17.14 12.32
C ARG A 154 5.53 -17.37 10.81
N LYS A 155 6.02 -16.46 9.97
CA LYS A 155 5.80 -16.48 8.52
C LYS A 155 4.30 -16.54 8.22
N ARG A 156 3.52 -15.73 8.93
CA ARG A 156 2.06 -15.59 8.84
C ARG A 156 1.68 -14.12 8.84
N TYR A 157 0.53 -13.83 8.24
CA TYR A 157 -0.02 -12.49 8.10
C TYR A 157 -1.04 -12.20 9.21
N ALA A 158 -1.12 -10.92 9.57
CA ALA A 158 -2.13 -10.40 10.45
C ALA A 158 -3.48 -10.30 9.72
N HIS A 159 -4.55 -10.67 10.39
CA HIS A 159 -5.92 -10.51 9.90
C HIS A 159 -6.91 -10.36 11.05
N LEU A 160 -8.02 -9.68 10.79
CA LEU A 160 -9.13 -9.57 11.73
C LEU A 160 -9.92 -10.88 11.75
N LYS A 161 -9.95 -11.55 12.90
CA LYS A 161 -10.72 -12.78 13.11
C LYS A 161 -11.17 -12.89 14.56
N ASP A 162 -12.43 -13.27 14.76
CA ASP A 162 -13.03 -13.46 16.10
C ASP A 162 -12.86 -12.23 17.01
N GLU A 163 -13.08 -11.02 16.46
CA GLU A 163 -12.91 -9.72 17.15
C GLU A 163 -11.48 -9.40 17.62
N GLU A 164 -10.49 -10.14 17.12
CA GLU A 164 -9.08 -9.96 17.44
C GLU A 164 -8.23 -9.85 16.18
N LEU A 165 -7.11 -9.14 16.26
CA LEU A 165 -6.09 -9.21 15.21
C LEU A 165 -5.20 -10.42 15.46
N GLN A 166 -5.38 -11.49 14.69
CA GLN A 166 -4.62 -12.73 14.81
C GLN A 166 -3.48 -12.79 13.79
N VAL A 167 -2.39 -13.51 14.08
CA VAL A 167 -1.25 -13.70 13.16
C VAL A 167 -1.15 -15.17 12.73
N THR A 168 -2.19 -15.62 12.03
CA THR A 168 -2.36 -17.04 11.63
C THR A 168 -2.41 -17.24 10.12
N GLU A 169 -2.64 -16.18 9.36
CA GLU A 169 -2.99 -16.30 7.94
C GLU A 169 -1.77 -16.66 7.09
N ILE A 170 -1.88 -17.63 6.18
CA ILE A 170 -0.72 -18.12 5.40
C ILE A 170 -0.39 -17.14 4.27
N ILE A 171 -1.42 -16.61 3.63
CA ILE A 171 -1.35 -15.59 2.57
C ILE A 171 -2.39 -14.51 2.90
N PRO A 172 -2.14 -13.22 2.65
CA PRO A 172 -3.06 -12.18 3.09
C PRO A 172 -4.31 -12.13 2.20
N TRP A 173 -5.34 -12.90 2.55
CA TRP A 173 -6.55 -13.09 1.74
C TRP A 173 -7.77 -12.41 2.37
N GLY A 174 -8.67 -11.91 1.53
CA GLY A 174 -9.88 -11.21 1.96
C GLY A 174 -9.61 -9.78 2.43
N LYS A 175 -10.69 -9.11 2.84
CA LYS A 175 -10.64 -7.77 3.47
C LYS A 175 -10.07 -7.85 4.89
N GLU A 176 -10.17 -9.00 5.53
CA GLU A 176 -9.73 -9.29 6.88
C GLU A 176 -8.22 -9.11 7.04
N ALA A 177 -7.44 -9.39 5.99
CA ALA A 177 -5.98 -9.23 5.98
C ALA A 177 -5.50 -7.79 5.71
N LEU A 178 -6.41 -6.85 5.45
CA LEU A 178 -6.09 -5.44 5.23
C LEU A 178 -5.76 -4.75 6.55
N ILE A 179 -4.56 -4.19 6.65
CA ILE A 179 -4.12 -3.35 7.76
C ILE A 179 -3.89 -1.93 7.25
N ILE A 180 -4.40 -0.95 7.98
CA ILE A 180 -4.16 0.47 7.74
C ILE A 180 -3.18 0.97 8.79
N LEU A 181 -2.02 1.46 8.34
CA LEU A 181 -1.02 2.12 9.19
C LEU A 181 -1.40 3.59 9.42
N HIS A 182 -1.98 3.89 10.57
CA HIS A 182 -2.34 5.25 10.94
C HIS A 182 -1.15 5.99 11.57
N PHE A 183 -0.57 6.95 10.86
CA PHE A 183 0.48 7.81 11.41
C PHE A 183 -0.12 8.90 12.31
N ASP A 184 0.43 9.04 13.52
CA ASP A 184 0.07 10.07 14.49
C ASP A 184 1.34 10.60 15.17
N ASN A 185 1.88 11.71 14.66
CA ASN A 185 2.97 12.48 15.27
C ASN A 185 4.19 11.64 15.72
N GLY A 186 4.73 10.80 14.83
CA GLY A 186 5.88 9.93 15.12
C GLY A 186 5.51 8.59 15.74
N LYS A 187 4.23 8.35 16.00
CA LYS A 187 3.69 7.04 16.38
C LYS A 187 2.82 6.50 15.25
N TYR A 188 2.54 5.20 15.34
CA TYR A 188 1.66 4.49 14.44
C TYR A 188 0.59 3.76 15.23
N ALA A 189 -0.61 3.68 14.69
CA ALA A 189 -1.64 2.75 15.14
C ALA A 189 -1.97 1.77 14.01
N LEU A 190 -2.31 0.54 14.39
CA LEU A 190 -2.76 -0.49 13.45
C LEU A 190 -4.27 -0.47 13.41
N LYS A 191 -4.83 -0.33 12.21
CA LYS A 191 -6.27 -0.20 12.01
C LYS A 191 -6.80 -1.28 11.07
N THR A 192 -7.91 -1.89 11.43
CA THR A 192 -8.56 -2.99 10.66
C THR A 192 -9.49 -2.43 9.58
N TYR A 193 -9.93 -3.30 8.66
CA TYR A 193 -10.82 -2.93 7.56
C TYR A 193 -12.17 -2.37 8.01
N ASP A 194 -12.58 -2.65 9.25
CA ASP A 194 -13.82 -2.18 9.86
C ASP A 194 -13.60 -0.92 10.73
N ASN A 195 -12.51 -0.18 10.48
CA ASN A 195 -12.26 1.14 11.03
C ASN A 195 -11.91 1.17 12.54
N ARG A 196 -11.49 0.04 13.13
CA ARG A 196 -11.07 -0.04 14.55
C ARG A 196 -9.56 -0.09 14.72
N PHE A 197 -9.05 0.48 15.80
CA PHE A 197 -7.64 0.48 16.18
C PHE A 197 -7.31 -0.67 17.14
N LEU A 198 -6.16 -1.30 16.94
CA LEU A 198 -5.59 -2.28 17.87
C LEU A 198 -5.03 -1.57 19.10
N ASN A 199 -5.51 -1.95 20.28
CA ASN A 199 -4.90 -1.60 21.56
C ASN A 199 -3.82 -2.61 21.95
N ARG A 200 -2.90 -2.17 22.81
CA ARG A 200 -1.78 -2.97 23.30
C ARG A 200 -2.17 -4.26 24.04
N ASP A 201 -3.39 -4.36 24.57
CA ASP A 201 -3.87 -5.58 25.25
C ASP A 201 -4.44 -6.62 24.29
N GLY A 202 -4.60 -6.26 23.01
CA GLY A 202 -5.18 -7.08 21.95
C GLY A 202 -6.63 -6.72 21.59
N SER A 203 -7.27 -5.83 22.36
CA SER A 203 -8.62 -5.36 22.06
C SER A 203 -8.66 -4.40 20.86
N LEU A 204 -9.84 -4.23 20.27
CA LEU A 204 -10.09 -3.30 19.16
C LEU A 204 -11.03 -2.18 19.62
N SER A 205 -10.69 -0.92 19.34
CA SER A 205 -11.51 0.26 19.68
C SER A 205 -11.74 1.19 18.50
N ALA A 206 -12.89 1.86 18.44
CA ALA A 206 -13.16 2.86 17.41
C ALA A 206 -12.32 4.15 17.59
N GLU A 207 -11.94 4.45 18.83
CA GLU A 207 -11.17 5.65 19.17
C GLU A 207 -9.66 5.36 19.21
N LEU A 208 -8.89 6.36 18.76
CA LEU A 208 -7.44 6.37 18.86
C LEU A 208 -7.02 6.83 20.27
N THR A 209 -6.61 5.88 21.10
CA THR A 209 -6.15 6.11 22.47
C THR A 209 -4.63 5.95 22.60
N ASN A 210 -4.06 6.27 23.75
CA ASN A 210 -2.65 6.00 24.03
C ASN A 210 -2.30 4.51 23.99
N ASP A 211 -3.25 3.62 24.28
CA ASP A 211 -3.06 2.17 24.24
C ASP A 211 -2.99 1.63 22.80
N SER A 212 -3.52 2.38 21.82
CA SER A 212 -3.43 2.08 20.39
C SER A 212 -2.25 2.73 19.66
N ARG A 213 -1.43 3.52 20.35
CA ARG A 213 -0.28 4.23 19.78
C ARG A 213 1.01 3.47 20.03
N PHE A 214 1.69 3.10 18.96
CA PHE A 214 2.95 2.39 18.98
C PHE A 214 4.08 3.24 18.40
N THR A 215 5.23 3.31 19.07
CA THR A 215 6.44 3.82 18.44
C THR A 215 7.01 2.74 17.52
N LEU A 216 7.47 3.14 16.34
CA LEU A 216 8.10 2.23 15.39
C LEU A 216 9.60 2.11 15.72
N GLU A 217 10.10 0.89 15.87
CA GLU A 217 11.53 0.60 15.96
C GLU A 217 11.94 -0.32 14.81
N MET A 218 12.96 0.08 14.07
CA MET A 218 13.53 -0.68 12.95
C MET A 218 14.70 -1.55 13.42
N ARG A 219 14.74 -2.82 13.00
CA ARG A 219 15.88 -3.70 13.19
C ARG A 219 16.51 -4.05 11.85
N SER A 220 17.84 -4.01 11.80
CA SER A 220 18.69 -4.41 10.68
C SER A 220 19.50 -5.66 11.04
N GLY A 221 20.26 -6.20 10.08
CA GLY A 221 21.08 -7.39 10.25
C GLY A 221 20.35 -8.68 9.89
N ALA A 222 20.78 -9.79 10.49
CA ALA A 222 20.29 -11.14 10.15
C ALA A 222 18.77 -11.33 10.34
N ASN A 223 18.15 -10.54 11.22
CA ASN A 223 16.71 -10.50 11.46
C ASN A 223 16.22 -9.07 11.32
N SER A 224 15.86 -8.72 10.09
CA SER A 224 15.42 -7.39 9.75
C SER A 224 13.90 -7.26 9.78
N GLY A 225 13.41 -6.09 10.17
CA GLY A 225 11.97 -5.81 10.23
C GLY A 225 11.62 -4.60 11.09
N LEU A 226 10.32 -4.44 11.33
CA LEU A 226 9.74 -3.39 12.15
C LEU A 226 9.14 -3.98 13.42
N ALA A 227 9.38 -3.34 14.55
CA ALA A 227 8.77 -3.64 15.83
C ALA A 227 7.89 -2.48 16.29
N PHE A 228 6.72 -2.79 16.84
CA PHE A 228 5.76 -1.82 17.33
C PHE A 228 5.76 -1.83 18.85
N LYS A 229 6.25 -0.75 19.48
CA LYS A 229 6.38 -0.65 20.94
C LYS A 229 5.28 0.21 21.52
N ASP A 230 4.59 -0.32 22.52
CA ASP A 230 3.48 0.34 23.20
C ASP A 230 3.94 1.41 24.20
N CYS A 231 2.97 2.12 24.77
CA CYS A 231 3.17 3.16 25.78
C CYS A 231 3.81 2.69 27.10
N THR A 232 3.92 1.37 27.34
CA THR A 232 4.57 0.77 28.52
C THR A 232 5.93 0.17 28.23
N GLY A 233 6.40 0.29 26.98
CA GLY A 233 7.69 -0.23 26.54
C GLY A 233 7.68 -1.72 26.22
N THR A 234 6.52 -2.34 26.00
CA THR A 234 6.43 -3.71 25.46
C THR A 234 6.13 -3.70 23.96
N TYR A 235 6.56 -4.73 23.24
CA TYR A 235 6.40 -4.85 21.80
C TYR A 235 5.23 -5.75 21.44
N LEU A 236 4.53 -5.38 20.37
CA LEU A 236 3.52 -6.24 19.74
C LEU A 236 4.18 -7.54 19.29
N THR A 237 3.52 -8.65 19.61
CA THR A 237 3.89 -10.01 19.22
C THR A 237 2.63 -10.84 19.09
N ALA A 238 2.75 -12.07 18.61
CA ALA A 238 1.64 -12.99 18.44
C ALA A 238 1.57 -13.99 19.62
N VAL A 239 0.48 -13.94 20.39
CA VAL A 239 0.38 -14.60 21.70
C VAL A 239 -0.68 -15.71 21.70
N GLY A 240 -0.35 -16.83 22.36
CA GLY A 240 -1.31 -17.91 22.61
C GLY A 240 -1.58 -18.80 21.40
N ALA A 241 -2.56 -19.70 21.53
CA ALA A 241 -2.92 -20.65 20.49
C ALA A 241 -3.53 -19.99 19.25
N THR A 242 -4.25 -18.89 19.45
CA THR A 242 -4.87 -18.05 18.41
C THR A 242 -3.89 -17.05 17.79
N ALA A 243 -2.66 -16.94 18.33
CA ALA A 243 -1.65 -16.00 17.86
C ALA A 243 -2.16 -14.53 17.85
N THR A 244 -2.97 -14.17 18.85
CA THR A 244 -3.53 -12.82 19.04
C THR A 244 -2.41 -11.78 19.17
N MET A 245 -2.49 -10.70 18.38
CA MET A 245 -1.50 -9.63 18.38
C MET A 245 -1.69 -8.73 19.59
N LYS A 246 -0.69 -8.67 20.48
CA LYS A 246 -0.70 -7.78 21.65
C LYS A 246 0.70 -7.49 22.18
N GLY A 247 0.83 -6.45 22.99
CA GLY A 247 2.05 -6.09 23.70
C GLY A 247 2.40 -7.13 24.76
N ARG A 248 3.63 -7.63 24.76
CA ARG A 248 4.06 -8.65 25.73
C ARG A 248 5.51 -8.51 26.19
N ASN A 249 6.44 -8.50 25.24
CA ASN A 249 7.86 -8.63 25.53
C ASN A 249 8.53 -7.25 25.60
N LYS A 250 9.54 -7.07 26.46
CA LYS A 250 10.32 -5.82 26.58
C LYS A 250 11.54 -5.76 25.67
N THR A 251 11.84 -6.85 24.97
CA THR A 251 12.98 -7.00 24.07
C THR A 251 12.47 -7.46 22.71
N VAL A 252 13.12 -7.00 21.65
CA VAL A 252 12.78 -7.40 20.28
C VAL A 252 13.54 -8.67 19.92
N SER A 253 12.80 -9.71 19.58
CA SER A 253 13.31 -10.91 18.90
C SER A 253 12.61 -11.06 17.55
N LYS A 254 12.79 -12.18 16.84
CA LYS A 254 12.05 -12.45 15.60
C LYS A 254 10.53 -12.46 15.79
N ASP A 255 10.05 -12.76 17.00
CA ASP A 255 8.62 -12.81 17.33
C ASP A 255 7.98 -11.43 17.32
N GLU A 256 8.74 -10.36 17.60
CA GLU A 256 8.28 -8.97 17.65
C GLU A 256 8.51 -8.22 16.33
N LEU A 257 9.09 -8.88 15.33
CA LEU A 257 9.41 -8.29 14.05
C LEU A 257 8.34 -8.58 13.00
N PHE A 258 8.01 -7.53 12.25
CA PHE A 258 7.06 -7.57 11.16
C PHE A 258 7.64 -6.95 9.89
N THR A 259 7.17 -7.44 8.74
CA THR A 259 7.38 -6.83 7.42
C THR A 259 6.06 -6.31 6.88
N LEU A 260 6.15 -5.28 6.06
CA LEU A 260 5.01 -4.66 5.37
C LEU A 260 5.08 -5.05 3.90
N GLU A 261 3.94 -5.43 3.35
CA GLU A 261 3.77 -5.75 1.93
C GLU A 261 2.61 -4.91 1.38
N ASP A 262 2.71 -4.49 0.12
CA ASP A 262 1.62 -3.78 -0.54
C ASP A 262 0.38 -4.69 -0.65
N SER A 263 -0.79 -4.16 -0.32
CA SER A 263 -2.05 -4.89 -0.46
C SER A 263 -2.54 -4.81 -1.91
N ASN A 264 -2.30 -5.85 -2.69
CA ASN A 264 -2.82 -5.94 -4.07
C ASN A 264 -4.35 -6.00 -4.10
N PRO A 265 -5.00 -5.53 -5.17
CA PRO A 265 -6.45 -5.63 -5.31
C PRO A 265 -6.89 -7.09 -5.39
N GLN A 266 -7.86 -7.45 -4.56
CA GLN A 266 -8.53 -8.74 -4.59
C GLN A 266 -9.94 -8.55 -5.11
N VAL A 267 -10.30 -9.33 -6.12
CA VAL A 267 -11.52 -9.13 -6.89
C VAL A 267 -12.37 -10.38 -6.94
N ILE A 268 -13.68 -10.17 -7.09
CA ILE A 268 -14.63 -11.18 -7.54
C ILE A 268 -15.05 -10.81 -8.95
N LEU A 269 -15.12 -11.81 -9.82
CA LEU A 269 -15.54 -11.66 -11.21
C LEU A 269 -16.91 -12.33 -11.38
N THR A 270 -17.87 -11.61 -11.96
CA THR A 270 -19.21 -12.15 -12.28
C THR A 270 -19.38 -12.16 -13.80
N SER A 271 -19.64 -13.33 -14.39
CA SER A 271 -19.81 -13.41 -15.84
C SER A 271 -21.12 -12.79 -16.28
N LEU A 272 -21.08 -11.92 -17.30
CA LEU A 272 -22.27 -11.34 -17.91
C LEU A 272 -23.08 -12.37 -18.72
N ALA A 273 -22.47 -13.51 -19.08
CA ALA A 273 -23.11 -14.56 -19.87
C ALA A 273 -24.26 -15.26 -19.12
N ASN A 274 -24.08 -15.46 -17.81
CA ASN A 274 -24.97 -16.26 -16.97
C ASN A 274 -25.21 -15.66 -15.57
N ASN A 275 -24.63 -14.50 -15.27
CA ASN A 275 -24.69 -13.79 -14.00
C ASN A 275 -24.24 -14.63 -12.79
N LYS A 276 -23.25 -15.51 -13.00
CA LYS A 276 -22.64 -16.34 -11.95
C LYS A 276 -21.22 -15.86 -11.65
N LYS A 277 -20.82 -15.98 -10.38
CA LYS A 277 -19.46 -15.67 -9.93
C LYS A 277 -18.48 -16.74 -10.43
N VAL A 278 -17.29 -16.28 -10.82
CA VAL A 278 -16.14 -17.11 -11.17
C VAL A 278 -15.56 -17.73 -9.90
N SER A 279 -15.24 -19.02 -9.96
CA SER A 279 -14.83 -19.82 -8.82
C SER A 279 -13.88 -20.96 -9.20
N ILE A 280 -13.11 -21.40 -8.22
CA ILE A 280 -12.28 -22.61 -8.27
C ILE A 280 -12.86 -23.76 -7.40
N ARG A 281 -14.13 -23.67 -7.01
CA ARG A 281 -14.77 -24.67 -6.12
C ARG A 281 -14.97 -26.04 -6.79
N GLN A 282 -15.16 -26.08 -8.11
CA GLN A 282 -15.46 -27.33 -8.84
C GLN A 282 -14.23 -28.16 -9.25
N GLY A 283 -13.03 -27.79 -8.77
CA GLY A 283 -11.79 -28.52 -9.04
C GLY A 283 -10.71 -27.61 -9.63
N VAL A 284 -9.95 -28.15 -10.57
CA VAL A 284 -8.82 -27.42 -11.18
C VAL A 284 -9.25 -26.38 -12.22
N ASP A 285 -10.43 -26.56 -12.82
CA ASP A 285 -10.98 -25.65 -13.83
C ASP A 285 -11.60 -24.42 -13.16
N VAL A 286 -11.34 -23.26 -13.74
CA VAL A 286 -11.97 -22.01 -13.34
C VAL A 286 -13.33 -21.89 -14.03
N THR A 287 -14.38 -21.67 -13.24
CA THR A 287 -15.78 -21.77 -13.72
C THR A 287 -16.66 -20.66 -13.15
N ALA A 288 -17.53 -20.07 -13.98
CA ALA A 288 -18.57 -19.12 -13.58
C ALA A 288 -19.90 -19.84 -13.33
N ASN A 289 -20.12 -20.32 -12.11
CA ASN A 289 -21.28 -21.15 -11.75
C ASN A 289 -21.83 -20.89 -10.34
N GLN A 290 -21.18 -20.07 -9.53
CA GLN A 290 -21.64 -19.80 -8.17
C GLN A 290 -22.67 -18.65 -8.17
N ASP A 291 -23.77 -18.82 -7.46
CA ASP A 291 -24.82 -17.82 -7.25
C ASP A 291 -25.12 -17.52 -5.79
N GLU A 292 -24.37 -18.15 -4.88
CA GLU A 292 -24.46 -17.88 -3.46
C GLU A 292 -24.24 -16.40 -3.19
N ALA A 293 -25.10 -15.84 -2.33
CA ALA A 293 -25.01 -14.44 -1.94
C ALA A 293 -23.70 -14.17 -1.17
N GLU A 294 -23.28 -15.11 -0.34
CA GLU A 294 -22.03 -15.03 0.41
C GLU A 294 -20.83 -15.26 -0.51
N ASP A 295 -19.82 -14.42 -0.33
CA ASP A 295 -18.55 -14.53 -1.02
C ASP A 295 -17.66 -15.50 -0.23
N THR A 296 -17.13 -16.55 -0.85
CA THR A 296 -16.12 -17.42 -0.21
C THR A 296 -14.73 -17.13 -0.76
N ASN A 297 -13.70 -17.63 -0.07
CA ASN A 297 -12.31 -17.50 -0.50
C ASN A 297 -12.03 -18.10 -1.89
N LYS A 298 -12.90 -18.98 -2.40
CA LYS A 298 -12.75 -19.64 -3.71
C LYS A 298 -13.26 -18.80 -4.88
N GLU A 299 -13.97 -17.70 -4.63
CA GLU A 299 -14.42 -16.73 -5.64
C GLU A 299 -13.56 -15.46 -5.69
N ILE A 300 -12.68 -15.29 -4.70
CA ILE A 300 -11.74 -14.18 -4.63
C ILE A 300 -10.49 -14.51 -5.45
N PHE A 301 -10.02 -13.55 -6.25
CA PHE A 301 -8.78 -13.63 -7.00
C PHE A 301 -7.93 -12.38 -6.75
N GLN A 302 -6.66 -12.54 -6.41
CA GLN A 302 -5.74 -11.40 -6.30
C GLN A 302 -5.20 -11.06 -7.69
N MET A 303 -5.44 -9.84 -8.14
CA MET A 303 -4.87 -9.32 -9.38
C MET A 303 -3.45 -8.80 -9.10
N GLU A 304 -2.45 -9.43 -9.69
CA GLU A 304 -1.06 -9.05 -9.53
C GLU A 304 -0.49 -8.55 -10.86
N LEU A 305 0.08 -7.35 -10.86
CA LEU A 305 0.80 -6.83 -12.03
C LEU A 305 2.09 -7.64 -12.23
N VAL A 306 2.19 -8.37 -13.34
CA VAL A 306 3.35 -9.20 -13.70
C VAL A 306 4.30 -8.42 -14.59
N VAL A 307 3.77 -7.75 -15.62
CA VAL A 307 4.52 -6.90 -16.53
C VAL A 307 3.85 -5.53 -16.60
N PRO A 308 4.54 -4.43 -16.26
CA PRO A 308 3.96 -3.10 -16.36
C PRO A 308 3.70 -2.72 -17.83
N GLN A 309 2.73 -1.83 -18.05
CA GLN A 309 2.47 -1.25 -19.36
C GLN A 309 3.68 -0.45 -19.85
N THR A 310 3.94 -0.53 -21.16
CA THR A 310 4.89 0.31 -21.89
C THR A 310 4.18 1.02 -23.04
N GLU A 311 4.89 1.87 -23.79
CA GLU A 311 4.35 2.50 -25.01
C GLU A 311 3.97 1.44 -26.06
N ASP A 312 4.71 0.34 -26.14
CA ASP A 312 4.55 -0.70 -27.17
C ASP A 312 3.69 -1.90 -26.71
N ALA A 313 3.39 -2.04 -25.42
CA ALA A 313 2.71 -3.23 -24.89
C ALA A 313 1.80 -2.94 -23.69
N PRO A 314 0.63 -3.57 -23.61
CA PRO A 314 -0.26 -3.44 -22.47
C PRO A 314 0.33 -4.12 -21.22
N ALA A 315 -0.15 -3.70 -20.06
CA ALA A 315 0.13 -4.38 -18.80
C ALA A 315 -0.35 -5.82 -18.83
N LYS A 316 0.43 -6.73 -18.22
CA LYS A 316 0.06 -8.13 -18.02
C LYS A 316 -0.15 -8.43 -16.54
N TRP A 317 -1.24 -9.14 -16.28
CA TRP A 317 -1.76 -9.46 -14.96
C TRP A 317 -1.78 -10.97 -14.73
N GLY A 318 -1.55 -11.37 -13.49
CA GLY A 318 -1.82 -12.71 -12.99
C GLY A 318 -3.02 -12.68 -12.05
N PHE A 319 -3.81 -13.76 -12.06
CA PHE A 319 -4.91 -13.95 -11.12
C PHE A 319 -4.52 -15.08 -10.16
N ARG A 320 -4.09 -14.71 -8.96
CA ARG A 320 -3.75 -15.67 -7.91
C ARG A 320 -5.01 -16.12 -7.17
N THR A 321 -4.98 -17.32 -6.61
CA THR A 321 -6.07 -17.92 -5.83
C THR A 321 -5.68 -18.07 -4.36
N VAL A 322 -6.66 -18.41 -3.51
CA VAL A 322 -6.43 -18.72 -2.09
C VAL A 322 -5.50 -19.91 -1.89
N ASP A 323 -5.40 -20.82 -2.87
CA ASP A 323 -4.53 -21.99 -2.81
C ASP A 323 -3.08 -21.66 -3.21
N ASN A 324 -2.77 -20.37 -3.37
CA ASN A 324 -1.47 -19.87 -3.82
C ASN A 324 -1.07 -20.41 -5.21
N THR A 325 -2.06 -20.64 -6.07
CA THR A 325 -1.89 -20.95 -7.49
C THR A 325 -2.37 -19.79 -8.35
N TYR A 326 -2.06 -19.81 -9.64
CA TYR A 326 -2.45 -18.79 -10.60
C TYR A 326 -3.33 -19.40 -11.68
N TRP A 327 -4.22 -18.58 -12.23
CA TRP A 327 -4.89 -18.89 -13.49
C TRP A 327 -3.85 -19.17 -14.58
N THR A 328 -4.13 -20.16 -15.42
CA THR A 328 -3.29 -20.54 -16.54
C THR A 328 -4.13 -21.03 -17.70
N VAL A 329 -3.67 -20.76 -18.92
CA VAL A 329 -4.30 -21.23 -20.16
C VAL A 329 -3.72 -22.59 -20.55
N GLU A 330 -4.59 -23.60 -20.60
CA GLU A 330 -4.24 -24.95 -21.02
C GLU A 330 -4.19 -25.10 -22.56
N PRO A 331 -3.58 -26.18 -23.10
CA PRO A 331 -3.41 -26.37 -24.54
C PRO A 331 -4.71 -26.25 -25.37
N LEU A 332 -5.84 -26.72 -24.83
CA LEU A 332 -7.17 -26.64 -25.48
C LEU A 332 -7.92 -25.34 -25.17
N GLY A 333 -7.26 -24.36 -24.55
CA GLY A 333 -7.82 -23.05 -24.21
C GLY A 333 -8.56 -22.98 -22.87
N GLY A 334 -8.76 -24.11 -22.17
CA GLY A 334 -9.35 -24.12 -20.83
C GLY A 334 -8.55 -23.27 -19.85
N ILE A 335 -9.25 -22.59 -18.93
CA ILE A 335 -8.61 -21.83 -17.85
C ILE A 335 -8.60 -22.69 -16.58
N GLN A 336 -7.41 -22.93 -16.03
CA GLN A 336 -7.21 -23.70 -14.81
C GLN A 336 -6.48 -22.89 -13.75
N SER A 337 -6.59 -23.28 -12.48
CA SER A 337 -5.90 -22.64 -11.35
C SER A 337 -4.83 -23.54 -10.73
N THR A 338 -3.89 -24.03 -11.54
CA THR A 338 -2.89 -25.03 -11.15
C THR A 338 -1.45 -24.49 -11.16
N ALA A 339 -1.21 -23.37 -11.86
CA ALA A 339 0.14 -22.84 -12.03
C ALA A 339 0.69 -22.26 -10.72
N ARG A 340 2.00 -22.41 -10.49
CA ARG A 340 2.70 -21.83 -9.32
C ARG A 340 3.68 -20.71 -9.69
N ASP A 341 4.03 -20.62 -10.97
CA ASP A 341 4.92 -19.61 -11.49
C ASP A 341 4.14 -18.60 -12.33
N ARG A 342 4.01 -17.39 -11.80
CA ARG A 342 3.32 -16.28 -12.49
C ARG A 342 4.11 -15.69 -13.65
N SER A 343 5.40 -16.02 -13.79
CA SER A 343 6.23 -15.55 -14.90
C SER A 343 5.98 -16.31 -16.20
N ASN A 344 5.28 -17.45 -16.13
CA ASN A 344 4.89 -18.23 -17.29
C ASN A 344 3.95 -17.40 -18.21
N PRO A 345 4.20 -17.31 -19.53
CA PRO A 345 3.32 -16.58 -20.44
C PRO A 345 1.86 -17.05 -20.43
N ASN A 346 1.57 -18.32 -20.11
CA ASN A 346 0.21 -18.85 -20.02
C ASN A 346 -0.54 -18.37 -18.76
N THR A 347 0.15 -17.81 -17.76
CA THR A 347 -0.46 -17.21 -16.56
C THR A 347 -0.61 -15.69 -16.66
N GLN A 348 -0.28 -15.12 -17.82
CA GLN A 348 -0.28 -13.68 -18.06
C GLN A 348 -1.47 -13.28 -18.93
N PHE A 349 -2.25 -12.34 -18.44
CA PHE A 349 -3.49 -11.86 -19.05
C PHE A 349 -3.48 -10.35 -19.22
N ILE A 350 -4.13 -9.86 -20.28
CA ILE A 350 -4.41 -8.45 -20.47
C ILE A 350 -5.85 -8.20 -20.00
N VAL A 351 -6.04 -7.16 -19.19
CA VAL A 351 -7.36 -6.76 -18.69
C VAL A 351 -7.77 -5.46 -19.39
N GLU A 352 -8.86 -5.52 -20.13
CA GLU A 352 -9.41 -4.39 -20.87
C GLU A 352 -10.65 -3.86 -20.14
N TRP A 353 -10.57 -2.62 -19.67
CA TRP A 353 -11.66 -1.91 -19.00
C TRP A 353 -12.59 -1.32 -20.06
N LEU A 354 -13.86 -1.75 -20.09
CA LEU A 354 -14.79 -1.40 -21.18
C LEU A 354 -15.60 -0.12 -20.89
N GLY A 355 -15.44 0.46 -19.70
CA GLY A 355 -16.06 1.73 -19.31
C GLY A 355 -17.56 1.65 -18.97
N ASP A 356 -18.13 0.45 -18.90
CA ASP A 356 -19.54 0.15 -18.60
C ASP A 356 -19.71 -0.70 -17.33
N GLY A 357 -18.69 -0.75 -16.46
CA GLY A 357 -18.65 -1.64 -15.29
C GLY A 357 -18.09 -3.03 -15.58
N THR A 358 -17.88 -3.37 -16.86
CA THR A 358 -17.33 -4.67 -17.25
C THR A 358 -15.88 -4.60 -17.72
N ILE A 359 -15.21 -5.75 -17.62
CA ILE A 359 -13.91 -6.02 -18.25
C ILE A 359 -14.03 -7.13 -19.28
N ALA A 360 -13.09 -7.12 -20.23
CA ALA A 360 -12.72 -8.30 -21.01
C ALA A 360 -11.31 -8.73 -20.60
N ILE A 361 -11.07 -10.05 -20.55
CA ILE A 361 -9.77 -10.62 -20.21
C ILE A 361 -9.23 -11.34 -21.44
N LYS A 362 -8.01 -11.01 -21.85
CA LYS A 362 -7.34 -11.58 -23.02
C LYS A 362 -6.11 -12.38 -22.58
N SER A 363 -5.94 -13.59 -23.12
CA SER A 363 -4.75 -14.39 -22.87
C SER A 363 -3.54 -13.87 -23.65
N ASN A 364 -2.35 -14.37 -23.33
CA ASN A 364 -1.14 -14.08 -24.10
C ASN A 364 -1.19 -14.57 -25.57
N LYS A 365 -2.17 -15.39 -25.95
CA LYS A 365 -2.42 -15.80 -27.35
C LYS A 365 -3.25 -14.77 -28.13
N GLY A 366 -3.69 -13.69 -27.50
CA GLY A 366 -4.52 -12.66 -28.12
C GLY A 366 -6.03 -12.94 -28.09
N GLN A 367 -6.44 -14.10 -27.56
CA GLN A 367 -7.84 -14.52 -27.49
C GLN A 367 -8.49 -14.09 -26.16
N TYR A 368 -9.72 -13.64 -26.21
CA TYR A 368 -10.55 -13.33 -25.05
C TYR A 368 -11.03 -14.60 -24.34
N ILE A 369 -11.08 -14.51 -23.01
CA ILE A 369 -11.68 -15.51 -22.13
C ILE A 369 -13.19 -15.40 -22.24
N GLN A 370 -13.81 -16.46 -22.71
CA GLN A 370 -15.24 -16.65 -22.81
C GLN A 370 -15.74 -17.51 -21.65
N SER A 371 -16.87 -17.12 -21.06
CA SER A 371 -17.67 -18.01 -20.22
C SER A 371 -18.68 -18.78 -21.07
N ARG A 372 -18.59 -20.12 -21.04
CA ARG A 372 -19.56 -21.00 -21.71
C ARG A 372 -20.87 -21.06 -20.91
N GLN A 373 -21.95 -21.52 -21.54
CA GLN A 373 -23.22 -21.79 -20.86
C GLN A 373 -23.08 -22.75 -19.67
N THR A 374 -22.12 -23.68 -19.74
CA THR A 374 -21.77 -24.61 -18.65
C THR A 374 -20.98 -23.93 -17.50
N GLY A 375 -20.64 -22.65 -17.62
CA GLY A 375 -19.83 -21.89 -16.69
C GLY A 375 -18.32 -21.97 -16.95
N GLN A 376 -17.82 -22.97 -17.68
CA GLN A 376 -16.40 -23.14 -17.95
C GLN A 376 -15.80 -21.91 -18.65
N LEU A 377 -14.63 -21.45 -18.18
CA LEU A 377 -13.88 -20.39 -18.82
C LEU A 377 -12.90 -20.95 -19.85
N VAL A 378 -12.89 -20.37 -21.06
CA VAL A 378 -12.02 -20.79 -22.16
C VAL A 378 -11.48 -19.58 -22.94
N SER A 379 -10.19 -19.60 -23.28
CA SER A 379 -9.53 -18.62 -24.15
C SER A 379 -9.68 -19.05 -25.61
N VAL A 380 -10.74 -18.62 -26.29
CA VAL A 380 -11.03 -19.02 -27.69
C VAL A 380 -11.66 -17.92 -28.54
N SER A 381 -12.09 -16.79 -27.96
CA SER A 381 -12.85 -15.76 -28.69
C SER A 381 -11.92 -14.68 -29.23
N ASP A 382 -12.15 -14.22 -30.45
CA ASP A 382 -11.38 -13.11 -31.06
C ASP A 382 -12.11 -11.76 -30.93
N ALA A 383 -13.34 -11.76 -30.39
CA ALA A 383 -14.16 -10.56 -30.21
C ALA A 383 -14.85 -10.55 -28.83
N VAL A 384 -15.14 -9.34 -28.34
CA VAL A 384 -15.86 -9.15 -27.08
C VAL A 384 -17.37 -9.11 -27.34
N THR A 385 -18.09 -10.10 -26.81
CA THR A 385 -19.55 -10.11 -26.70
C THR A 385 -19.94 -10.20 -25.22
N ASN A 386 -21.23 -10.37 -24.89
CA ASN A 386 -21.64 -10.60 -23.51
C ASN A 386 -21.01 -11.86 -22.88
N LYS A 387 -20.53 -12.81 -23.68
CA LYS A 387 -19.89 -14.03 -23.15
C LYS A 387 -18.47 -13.82 -22.65
N GLU A 388 -17.81 -12.75 -23.09
CA GLU A 388 -16.43 -12.40 -22.73
C GLU A 388 -16.36 -11.25 -21.72
N LYS A 389 -17.52 -10.74 -21.28
CA LYS A 389 -17.63 -9.65 -20.32
C LYS A 389 -17.81 -10.17 -18.89
N PHE A 390 -17.11 -9.52 -17.95
CA PHE A 390 -17.20 -9.80 -16.52
C PHE A 390 -17.37 -8.50 -15.74
N TYR A 391 -18.29 -8.46 -14.78
CA TYR A 391 -18.29 -7.43 -13.75
C TYR A 391 -17.14 -7.69 -12.77
N VAL A 392 -16.55 -6.61 -12.24
CA VAL A 392 -15.43 -6.68 -11.28
C VAL A 392 -15.82 -6.00 -9.98
N LYS A 393 -15.72 -6.75 -8.87
CA LYS A 393 -15.91 -6.23 -7.51
C LYS A 393 -14.61 -6.33 -6.73
N ILE A 394 -14.01 -5.21 -6.34
CA ILE A 394 -12.87 -5.15 -5.43
C ILE A 394 -13.37 -5.37 -4.00
N ILE A 395 -12.89 -6.41 -3.32
CA ILE A 395 -13.41 -6.84 -2.02
C ILE A 395 -12.56 -6.37 -0.84
N ASN A 396 -11.25 -6.23 -1.03
CA ASN A 396 -10.31 -5.85 0.03
C ASN A 396 -10.04 -4.34 0.07
N ARG A 397 -11.02 -3.53 -0.35
CA ARG A 397 -11.05 -2.06 -0.21
C ARG A 397 -12.42 -1.54 0.26
N PRO A 398 -13.01 -2.07 1.35
CA PRO A 398 -14.21 -1.46 1.92
C PRO A 398 -13.93 -0.04 2.43
N LEU A 399 -12.68 0.17 2.89
CA LEU A 399 -12.08 1.48 3.12
C LEU A 399 -11.03 1.70 2.04
N LEU A 400 -11.10 2.85 1.40
CA LEU A 400 -10.18 3.29 0.37
C LEU A 400 -9.44 4.53 0.85
N LEU A 401 -8.13 4.54 0.70
CA LEU A 401 -7.29 5.72 0.87
C LEU A 401 -6.73 6.04 -0.50
N LEU A 402 -6.81 7.30 -0.92
CA LEU A 402 -6.31 7.72 -2.23
C LEU A 402 -5.23 8.77 -2.05
N LYS A 403 -4.15 8.61 -2.82
CA LYS A 403 -3.02 9.54 -2.80
C LYS A 403 -2.47 9.75 -4.20
N ASN A 404 -2.00 10.95 -4.47
CA ASN A 404 -1.18 11.27 -5.64
C ASN A 404 0.05 12.11 -5.22
N GLU A 405 0.72 12.72 -6.19
CA GLU A 405 1.89 13.58 -5.94
C GLU A 405 1.56 14.89 -5.18
N HIS A 406 0.30 15.31 -5.15
CA HIS A 406 -0.16 16.52 -4.47
C HIS A 406 -0.56 16.26 -3.01
N GLY A 407 -0.92 15.01 -2.67
CA GLY A 407 -1.26 14.61 -1.32
C GLY A 407 -2.35 13.53 -1.30
N PHE A 408 -2.97 13.38 -0.13
CA PHE A 408 -4.12 12.50 0.05
C PHE A 408 -5.41 13.18 -0.39
N VAL A 409 -6.36 12.35 -0.82
CA VAL A 409 -7.73 12.76 -1.11
C VAL A 409 -8.57 12.77 0.18
N GLY A 410 -9.39 13.81 0.36
CA GLY A 410 -10.35 13.88 1.44
C GLY A 410 -11.13 15.18 1.43
N LEU A 411 -12.01 15.36 2.42
CA LEU A 411 -12.78 16.59 2.59
C LEU A 411 -11.84 17.78 2.82
N LYS A 412 -12.16 18.92 2.21
CA LYS A 412 -11.43 20.17 2.39
C LYS A 412 -11.40 20.60 3.85
N SER A 413 -12.52 20.45 4.55
CA SER A 413 -12.62 20.55 6.00
C SER A 413 -13.86 19.80 6.50
N SER A 414 -13.99 19.61 7.81
CA SER A 414 -15.20 19.01 8.40
C SER A 414 -16.49 19.79 8.09
N ALA A 415 -16.39 21.10 7.79
CA ALA A 415 -17.52 21.97 7.45
C ALA A 415 -17.75 22.11 5.94
N LYS A 416 -16.81 21.67 5.09
CA LYS A 416 -16.88 21.82 3.63
C LYS A 416 -16.84 20.46 2.94
N ALA A 417 -17.94 20.12 2.29
CA ALA A 417 -18.12 18.85 1.59
C ALA A 417 -17.26 18.72 0.31
N GLU A 418 -16.63 19.80 -0.15
CA GLU A 418 -15.68 19.81 -1.27
C GLU A 418 -14.55 18.79 -1.01
N VAL A 419 -14.30 17.90 -1.98
CA VAL A 419 -13.19 16.95 -1.91
C VAL A 419 -11.96 17.55 -2.61
N GLN A 420 -10.79 17.39 -2.00
CA GLN A 420 -9.51 17.88 -2.53
C GLN A 420 -8.44 16.79 -2.45
N CYS A 421 -7.37 16.92 -3.23
CA CYS A 421 -6.26 15.95 -3.31
C CYS A 421 -4.92 16.47 -2.77
N SER A 422 -4.95 17.42 -1.84
CA SER A 422 -3.75 18.08 -1.29
C SER A 422 -3.56 17.87 0.21
N LYS A 423 -4.27 16.91 0.82
CA LYS A 423 -4.19 16.68 2.26
C LYS A 423 -2.87 16.03 2.66
N THR A 424 -2.33 16.45 3.80
CA THR A 424 -1.11 15.84 4.37
C THR A 424 -1.40 14.48 5.02
N ASN A 425 -2.58 14.34 5.63
CA ASN A 425 -3.05 13.11 6.24
C ASN A 425 -4.13 12.48 5.38
N TYR A 426 -4.14 11.15 5.33
CA TYR A 426 -5.21 10.42 4.67
C TYR A 426 -6.56 10.66 5.34
N GLU A 427 -7.61 10.45 4.58
CA GLU A 427 -8.97 10.38 5.08
C GLU A 427 -9.61 9.11 4.58
N ILE A 428 -10.49 8.51 5.39
CA ILE A 428 -11.18 7.29 5.01
C ILE A 428 -12.27 7.62 4.02
N ILE A 429 -12.23 6.93 2.88
CA ILE A 429 -13.28 6.93 1.86
C ILE A 429 -13.96 5.56 1.96
N TYR A 430 -15.28 5.54 2.12
CA TYR A 430 -16.03 4.28 2.16
C TYR A 430 -16.47 3.89 0.76
N LEU A 431 -16.26 2.62 0.43
CA LEU A 431 -16.55 2.06 -0.87
C LEU A 431 -17.69 1.05 -0.77
N GLU A 432 -18.82 1.36 -1.42
CA GLU A 432 -19.94 0.44 -1.57
C GLU A 432 -19.94 -0.08 -3.00
N SER A 433 -19.89 -1.40 -3.18
CA SER A 433 -19.93 -2.02 -4.51
C SER A 433 -21.38 -2.31 -4.92
N SER A 434 -21.69 -2.09 -6.20
CA SER A 434 -22.89 -2.59 -6.83
C SER A 434 -22.64 -3.96 -7.47
N ASN A 435 -23.71 -4.60 -7.95
CA ASN A 435 -23.61 -5.89 -8.67
C ASN A 435 -23.27 -5.73 -10.16
N ASP A 436 -23.17 -4.50 -10.67
CA ASP A 436 -22.90 -4.18 -12.08
C ASP A 436 -21.53 -3.52 -12.30
N GLY A 437 -20.60 -3.69 -11.35
CA GLY A 437 -19.22 -3.22 -11.44
C GLY A 437 -19.00 -1.74 -11.11
N HIS A 438 -20.05 -1.00 -10.77
CA HIS A 438 -19.95 0.35 -10.23
C HIS A 438 -19.66 0.37 -8.74
N TYR A 439 -19.20 1.53 -8.28
CA TYR A 439 -18.96 1.82 -6.89
C TYR A 439 -19.64 3.12 -6.50
N PHE A 440 -20.22 3.12 -5.30
CA PHE A 440 -20.72 4.32 -4.66
C PHE A 440 -19.73 4.72 -3.57
N ILE A 441 -19.23 5.94 -3.68
CA ILE A 441 -18.12 6.42 -2.85
C ILE A 441 -18.67 7.39 -1.82
N LYS A 442 -18.34 7.21 -0.54
CA LYS A 442 -18.68 8.16 0.53
C LYS A 442 -17.45 8.80 1.14
N GLY A 443 -17.55 10.09 1.48
CA GLY A 443 -16.56 10.77 2.30
C GLY A 443 -16.63 10.34 3.77
N SER A 444 -15.70 10.82 4.60
CA SER A 444 -15.69 10.53 6.04
C SER A 444 -16.93 11.04 6.79
N ASN A 445 -17.67 11.97 6.19
CA ASN A 445 -18.96 12.48 6.67
C ASN A 445 -20.15 11.57 6.31
N ASN A 446 -19.91 10.37 5.77
CA ASN A 446 -20.91 9.39 5.33
C ASN A 446 -21.87 9.88 4.23
N LYS A 447 -21.52 10.95 3.51
CA LYS A 447 -22.27 11.44 2.34
C LYS A 447 -21.65 10.93 1.05
N TYR A 448 -22.48 10.65 0.07
CA TYR A 448 -22.04 10.18 -1.25
C TYR A 448 -21.32 11.29 -2.00
N TRP A 449 -20.27 10.90 -2.69
CA TRP A 449 -19.63 11.72 -3.71
C TRP A 449 -20.60 11.95 -4.86
N ARG A 450 -20.66 13.18 -5.34
CA ARG A 450 -21.31 13.56 -6.59
C ARG A 450 -20.45 14.59 -7.31
N LEU A 451 -20.80 14.88 -8.56
CA LEU A 451 -20.22 15.97 -9.31
C LEU A 451 -21.04 17.25 -9.09
N SER A 452 -20.35 18.38 -8.87
CA SER A 452 -20.93 19.72 -9.01
C SER A 452 -20.99 20.15 -10.48
N GLU A 453 -21.59 21.31 -10.75
CA GLU A 453 -21.76 21.84 -12.12
C GLU A 453 -20.44 22.03 -12.87
N ASP A 454 -19.36 22.36 -12.15
CA ASP A 454 -18.00 22.52 -12.67
C ASP A 454 -17.19 21.20 -12.73
N ALA A 455 -17.87 20.07 -12.56
CA ALA A 455 -17.31 18.72 -12.46
C ALA A 455 -16.37 18.46 -11.27
N SER A 456 -16.35 19.35 -10.26
CA SER A 456 -15.66 19.08 -8.99
C SER A 456 -16.37 17.99 -8.19
N VAL A 457 -15.60 17.22 -7.41
CA VAL A 457 -16.17 16.20 -6.52
C VAL A 457 -16.57 16.82 -5.19
N VAL A 458 -17.81 16.59 -4.77
CA VAL A 458 -18.36 17.04 -3.49
C VAL A 458 -19.03 15.87 -2.79
N ALA A 459 -18.78 15.70 -1.50
CA ALA A 459 -19.35 14.64 -0.66
C ALA A 459 -20.49 15.19 0.20
N ASP A 460 -21.61 15.52 -0.43
CA ASP A 460 -22.85 15.99 0.22
C ASP A 460 -24.10 15.27 -0.31
N GLY A 461 -23.93 14.24 -1.16
CA GLY A 461 -25.03 13.50 -1.74
C GLY A 461 -25.73 12.58 -0.73
N ASP A 462 -27.05 12.56 -0.77
CA ASP A 462 -27.88 11.59 -0.03
C ASP A 462 -28.14 10.31 -0.81
N THR A 463 -27.96 10.35 -2.14
CA THR A 463 -28.18 9.22 -3.05
C THR A 463 -26.87 8.72 -3.66
N PRO A 464 -26.73 7.41 -3.92
CA PRO A 464 -25.55 6.85 -4.55
C PRO A 464 -25.34 7.38 -5.97
N VAL A 465 -24.09 7.63 -6.35
CA VAL A 465 -23.67 8.07 -7.69
C VAL A 465 -22.61 7.09 -8.21
N PRO A 466 -22.75 6.54 -9.44
CA PRO A 466 -21.91 5.44 -9.90
C PRO A 466 -20.54 5.92 -10.40
N PHE A 467 -19.47 5.42 -9.77
CA PHE A 467 -18.09 5.56 -10.24
C PHE A 467 -17.53 4.19 -10.67
N LEU A 468 -16.52 4.20 -11.52
CA LEU A 468 -15.76 3.00 -11.90
C LEU A 468 -14.35 3.10 -11.34
N LEU A 469 -13.87 2.04 -10.70
CA LEU A 469 -12.49 1.91 -10.23
C LEU A 469 -11.76 0.94 -11.15
N GLU A 470 -10.67 1.40 -11.74
CA GLU A 470 -9.93 0.62 -12.73
C GLU A 470 -8.46 0.48 -12.27
N PRO A 471 -8.08 -0.63 -11.60
CA PRO A 471 -6.68 -0.97 -11.38
C PRO A 471 -5.83 -0.87 -12.66
N LYS A 472 -4.80 -0.02 -12.60
CA LYS A 472 -3.84 0.23 -13.70
C LYS A 472 -2.44 -0.28 -13.37
N GLY A 473 -2.13 -0.49 -12.09
CA GLY A 473 -0.90 -1.10 -11.63
C GLY A 473 -1.04 -1.73 -10.25
N GLN A 474 0.08 -2.19 -9.69
CA GLN A 474 0.13 -2.98 -8.46
C GLN A 474 -0.65 -2.35 -7.29
N SER A 475 -0.48 -1.05 -7.08
CA SER A 475 -1.21 -0.25 -6.08
C SER A 475 -1.65 1.09 -6.67
N VAL A 476 -2.02 1.11 -7.96
CA VAL A 476 -2.43 2.32 -8.67
C VAL A 476 -3.71 2.08 -9.47
N LEU A 477 -4.71 2.93 -9.32
CA LEU A 477 -5.98 2.88 -10.04
C LEU A 477 -6.32 4.22 -10.68
N SER A 478 -7.23 4.20 -11.65
CA SER A 478 -7.95 5.39 -12.08
C SER A 478 -9.42 5.31 -11.65
N ILE A 479 -10.06 6.46 -11.50
CA ILE A 479 -11.48 6.55 -11.16
C ILE A 479 -12.21 7.26 -12.29
N LYS A 480 -13.20 6.61 -12.89
CA LYS A 480 -14.04 7.20 -13.93
C LYS A 480 -15.39 7.60 -13.31
N ALA A 481 -15.80 8.84 -13.57
CA ALA A 481 -17.01 9.42 -13.02
C ALA A 481 -18.22 9.25 -13.97
N PRO A 482 -19.46 9.52 -13.53
CA PRO A 482 -20.66 9.35 -14.35
C PRO A 482 -20.69 10.17 -15.64
N ASN A 483 -19.94 11.27 -15.71
CA ASN A 483 -19.82 12.10 -16.91
C ASN A 483 -18.85 11.51 -17.96
N GLY A 484 -18.36 10.28 -17.75
CA GLY A 484 -17.44 9.59 -18.64
C GLY A 484 -15.99 10.03 -18.52
N CYS A 485 -15.68 11.01 -17.68
CA CYS A 485 -14.32 11.53 -17.49
C CYS A 485 -13.62 10.86 -16.30
N TYR A 486 -12.29 10.78 -16.35
CA TYR A 486 -11.47 10.38 -15.22
C TYR A 486 -11.34 11.50 -14.19
N LEU A 487 -11.28 11.13 -12.92
CA LEU A 487 -10.96 12.03 -11.82
C LEU A 487 -9.49 12.43 -11.91
N LYS A 488 -9.26 13.73 -12.05
CA LYS A 488 -7.97 14.40 -12.18
C LYS A 488 -7.67 15.20 -10.93
N GLY A 489 -6.46 15.03 -10.40
CA GLY A 489 -5.90 15.88 -9.35
C GLY A 489 -5.11 17.03 -9.98
N GLU A 490 -5.36 18.25 -9.52
CA GLU A 490 -4.67 19.44 -10.01
C GLU A 490 -3.69 19.99 -8.97
N HIS A 491 -2.69 20.74 -9.44
CA HIS A 491 -1.64 21.31 -8.60
C HIS A 491 -2.17 22.16 -7.44
N ASN A 492 -3.28 22.86 -7.64
CA ASN A 492 -3.95 23.66 -6.61
C ASN A 492 -4.78 22.84 -5.62
N GLY A 493 -4.78 21.50 -5.74
CA GLY A 493 -5.51 20.57 -4.90
C GLY A 493 -6.94 20.28 -5.37
N LEU A 494 -7.42 20.88 -6.47
CA LEU A 494 -8.73 20.55 -7.02
C LEU A 494 -8.78 19.10 -7.49
N PHE A 495 -9.94 18.49 -7.28
CA PHE A 495 -10.22 17.10 -7.61
C PHE A 495 -11.49 17.03 -8.45
N ARG A 496 -11.33 16.84 -9.77
CA ARG A 496 -12.41 17.07 -10.75
C ARG A 496 -12.50 15.96 -11.80
N ALA A 497 -13.71 15.69 -12.26
CA ALA A 497 -13.99 14.73 -13.33
C ALA A 497 -13.87 15.36 -14.72
N VAL A 498 -12.63 15.63 -15.17
CA VAL A 498 -12.36 16.34 -16.43
C VAL A 498 -11.36 15.61 -17.35
N GLY A 499 -10.79 14.49 -16.90
CA GLY A 499 -9.80 13.74 -17.65
C GLY A 499 -10.41 12.94 -18.80
N GLN A 500 -9.98 13.21 -20.05
CA GLN A 500 -10.44 12.46 -21.23
C GLN A 500 -9.51 11.28 -21.55
N GLU A 501 -8.21 11.53 -21.55
CA GLU A 501 -7.16 10.53 -21.79
C GLU A 501 -6.31 10.37 -20.53
N LEU A 502 -6.02 9.13 -20.14
CA LEU A 502 -5.30 8.84 -18.91
C LEU A 502 -3.87 9.39 -18.95
N ASP A 503 -3.54 10.20 -17.95
CA ASP A 503 -2.19 10.66 -17.65
C ASP A 503 -1.87 10.45 -16.15
N ALA A 504 -0.66 10.81 -15.73
CA ALA A 504 -0.22 10.63 -14.34
C ALA A 504 -1.07 11.40 -13.30
N SER A 505 -1.74 12.49 -13.69
CA SER A 505 -2.61 13.29 -12.81
C SER A 505 -3.97 12.63 -12.52
N MET A 506 -4.28 11.53 -13.22
CA MET A 506 -5.52 10.75 -13.08
C MET A 506 -5.29 9.40 -12.39
N LEU A 507 -4.05 9.15 -11.96
CA LEU A 507 -3.64 7.92 -11.28
C LEU A 507 -3.58 8.15 -9.77
N TRP A 508 -4.12 7.18 -9.03
CA TRP A 508 -4.27 7.24 -7.58
C TRP A 508 -3.65 6.01 -6.95
N GLU A 509 -2.70 6.22 -6.04
CA GLU A 509 -2.17 5.19 -5.16
C GLU A 509 -3.25 4.77 -4.15
N TYR A 510 -3.39 3.46 -3.87
CA TYR A 510 -4.43 2.88 -3.00
C TYR A 510 -4.00 1.64 -2.21
#